data_AF-A0A925C3E0-F1
#
_entry.id   AF-A0A925C3E0-F1
#
_cell.length_a   1.000
_cell.length_b   1.000
_cell.length_c   1.000
_cell.angle_alpha   90.00
_cell.angle_beta   90.00
_cell.angle_gamma   90.00
#
_symmetry.space_group_name_H-M   'P 1'
#
loop_
_entity.id
_entity.type
_entity.pdbx_description
1 polymer ?
#
loop_
_entity_poly.entity_id
_entity_poly.type
_entity_poly.pdbx_seq_one_letter_code
_entity_poly.pdbx_strand_id
1 'polypeptide(L)' 'MGNPLPVDKLKLALQRIAAWRLAAAAPVDCPVCEASGLEIVDRSTRPYAEWYALVCSSCGLSHTIHIPLAPTMPGGD' A
#
# COMPACT_ATOMS: atom_id res chain seq x y z
N MET A 1 -16.10 7.54 8.38
CA MET A 1 -16.31 6.40 7.47
C MET A 1 -15.14 6.36 6.49
N GLY A 2 -14.31 5.30 6.50
CA GLY A 2 -13.21 5.18 5.54
C GLY A 2 -13.76 4.85 4.16
N ASN A 3 -13.58 5.74 3.19
CA ASN A 3 -14.06 5.51 1.83
C ASN A 3 -13.24 4.35 1.22
N PRO A 4 -13.86 3.30 0.68
CA PRO A 4 -13.13 2.21 0.05
C PRO A 4 -12.39 2.77 -1.18
N LEU A 5 -11.08 2.51 -1.28
CA LEU A 5 -10.32 2.81 -2.50
C LEU A 5 -10.94 2.00 -3.66
N PRO A 6 -11.40 2.62 -4.76
CA PRO A 6 -11.90 1.88 -5.91
C PRO A 6 -10.78 1.02 -6.50
N VAL A 7 -11.13 -0.08 -7.17
CA VAL A 7 -10.18 -1.11 -7.63
C VAL A 7 -9.05 -0.55 -8.49
N ASP A 8 -9.34 0.42 -9.37
CA ASP A 8 -8.32 1.09 -10.18
C ASP A 8 -7.29 1.84 -9.34
N LYS A 9 -7.74 2.49 -8.26
CA LYS A 9 -6.88 3.20 -7.32
C LYS A 9 -6.15 2.24 -6.37
N LEU A 10 -6.76 1.10 -6.06
CA LEU A 10 -6.11 0.03 -5.28
C LEU A 10 -4.90 -0.57 -6.03
N LYS A 11 -5.03 -0.83 -7.33
CA LYS A 11 -3.90 -1.29 -8.15
C LYS A 11 -2.74 -0.30 -8.15
N LEU A 12 -3.04 0.99 -8.35
CA LEU A 12 -2.04 2.05 -8.27
C LEU A 12 -1.38 2.09 -6.88
N ALA A 13 -2.18 2.00 -5.81
CA ALA A 13 -1.67 1.99 -4.44
C ALA A 13 -0.70 0.81 -4.20
N LEU A 14 -1.02 -0.39 -4.68
CA LEU A 14 -0.14 -1.56 -4.60
C LEU A 14 1.17 -1.35 -5.37
N GLN A 15 1.12 -0.78 -6.58
CA GLN A 15 2.33 -0.46 -7.34
C GLN A 15 3.22 0.56 -6.62
N ARG A 16 2.60 1.59 -6.00
CA ARG A 16 3.30 2.60 -5.21
C ARG A 16 3.96 2.00 -3.96
N ILE A 17 3.26 1.11 -3.25
CA ILE A 17 3.84 0.36 -2.14
C ILE A 17 5.01 -0.50 -2.62
N ALA A 18 4.87 -1.23 -3.73
CA ALA A 18 5.94 -2.07 -4.26
C ALA A 18 7.19 -1.23 -4.62
N ALA A 19 7.03 -0.07 -5.27
CA ALA A 19 8.13 0.84 -5.55
C ALA A 19 8.77 1.41 -4.27
N TRP A 20 7.94 1.81 -3.30
CA TRP A 20 8.42 2.27 -1.99
C TRP A 20 9.19 1.19 -1.23
N ARG A 21 8.77 -0.08 -1.29
CA ARG A 21 9.49 -1.20 -0.68
C ARG A 21 10.88 -1.41 -1.27
N LEU A 22 11.05 -1.13 -2.57
CA LEU A 22 12.35 -1.20 -3.24
C LEU A 22 13.24 0.03 -2.94
N ALA A 23 12.62 1.20 -2.70
CA ALA A 23 13.32 2.45 -2.47
C ALA A 23 12.56 3.32 -1.45
N ALA A 24 12.71 3.00 -0.15
CA ALA A 24 11.93 3.63 0.92
C ALA A 24 12.18 5.15 1.09
N ALA A 25 13.27 5.67 0.53
CA ALA A 25 13.62 7.10 0.56
C ALA A 25 12.94 7.92 -0.56
N ALA A 26 12.28 7.28 -1.53
CA ALA A 26 11.67 8.00 -2.63
C ALA A 26 10.31 8.61 -2.23
N PRO A 27 10.04 9.88 -2.59
CA PRO A 27 8.72 10.45 -2.41
C PRO A 27 7.71 9.68 -3.27
N VAL A 28 6.60 9.27 -2.64
CA VAL A 28 5.53 8.53 -3.32
C VAL A 28 4.38 9.47 -3.62
N ASP A 29 3.83 9.41 -4.83
CA ASP A 29 2.64 10.19 -5.17
C ASP A 29 1.36 9.45 -4.75
N CYS A 30 0.39 10.23 -4.28
CA CYS A 30 -0.90 9.73 -3.87
C CYS A 30 -1.64 9.11 -5.08
N PRO A 31 -2.13 7.86 -4.99
CA PRO A 31 -2.85 7.24 -6.10
C PRO A 31 -4.19 7.94 -6.40
N VAL A 32 -4.76 8.67 -5.43
CA VAL A 32 -6.06 9.34 -5.57
C VAL A 32 -5.92 10.71 -6.21
N CYS A 33 -5.11 11.59 -5.63
CA CYS A 33 -4.99 13.00 -6.04
C CYS A 33 -3.65 13.36 -6.70
N GLU A 34 -2.77 12.38 -6.90
CA GLU A 34 -1.46 12.53 -7.57
C GLU A 34 -0.49 13.52 -6.88
N ALA A 35 -0.83 13.98 -5.67
CA ALA A 35 0.05 14.80 -4.86
C ALA A 35 1.25 14.00 -4.34
N SER A 36 2.45 14.55 -4.46
CA SER A 36 3.66 13.97 -3.89
C SER A 36 3.69 14.10 -2.37
N GLY A 37 4.38 13.17 -1.70
CA GLY A 37 4.48 13.13 -0.24
C GLY A 37 3.41 12.27 0.43
N LEU A 38 2.96 11.20 -0.24
CA LEU A 38 2.17 10.15 0.38
C LEU A 38 2.99 9.47 1.49
N GLU A 39 2.45 9.46 2.69
CA GLU A 39 3.05 8.76 3.82
C GLU A 39 2.63 7.29 3.78
N ILE A 40 3.63 6.41 3.73
CA ILE A 40 3.44 4.95 3.78
C ILE A 40 4.04 4.45 5.08
N VAL A 41 3.19 3.89 5.95
CA VAL A 41 3.61 3.31 7.22
C VAL A 41 3.47 1.80 7.14
N ASP A 42 4.59 1.09 7.22
CA ASP A 42 4.61 -0.36 7.41
C ASP A 42 4.15 -0.71 8.83
N ARG A 43 3.09 -1.51 8.91
CA ARG A 43 2.54 -2.07 10.16
C ARG A 43 2.57 -3.60 10.11
N SER A 44 3.51 -4.16 9.34
CA SER A 44 3.68 -5.59 9.12
C SER A 44 4.26 -6.23 10.37
N THR A 45 3.39 -6.46 11.35
CA THR A 45 3.74 -7.04 12.66
C THR A 45 3.69 -8.57 12.66
N ARG A 46 3.22 -9.20 11.58
CA ARG A 46 3.07 -10.67 11.48
C ARG A 46 3.84 -11.23 10.30
N PRO A 47 4.38 -12.46 10.40
CA PRO A 47 5.20 -13.06 9.35
C PRO A 47 4.44 -13.46 8.08
N TYR A 48 3.11 -13.57 8.12
CA TYR A 48 2.28 -14.09 7.02
C TYR A 48 1.42 -13.04 6.31
N ALA A 49 1.51 -11.78 6.72
CA ALA A 49 0.71 -10.72 6.14
C ALA A 49 1.36 -9.37 6.40
N GLU A 50 1.22 -8.49 5.41
CA GLU A 50 1.75 -7.15 5.46
C GLU A 50 0.60 -6.15 5.51
N TRP A 51 0.76 -5.14 6.35
CA TRP A 51 -0.22 -4.06 6.48
C TRP A 51 0.48 -2.73 6.20
N TYR A 52 0.02 -2.04 5.18
CA TYR A 52 0.52 -0.73 4.81
C TYR A 52 -0.56 0.32 5.02
N ALA A 53 -0.31 1.26 5.93
CA ALA A 53 -1.18 2.41 6.09
C ALA A 53 -0.71 3.54 5.16
N LEU A 54 -1.62 3.96 4.27
CA LEU A 54 -1.43 5.06 3.34
C LEU A 54 -2.14 6.29 3.90
N VAL A 55 -1.38 7.36 4.10
CA VAL A 55 -1.88 8.64 4.60
C VAL A 55 -1.46 9.76 3.65
N CYS A 56 -2.43 10.51 3.11
CA CYS A 56 -2.15 11.68 2.27
C CYS A 56 -2.74 12.94 2.90
N SER A 57 -1.88 13.90 3.23
CA SER A 57 -2.30 15.19 3.80
C SER A 57 -2.99 16.11 2.79
N SER A 58 -2.78 15.94 1.48
CA SER A 58 -3.43 16.79 0.47
C SER A 58 -4.90 16.47 0.25
N CYS A 59 -5.27 15.18 0.14
CA CYS A 59 -6.66 14.76 -0.09
C CYS A 59 -7.33 14.16 1.15
N GLY A 60 -6.59 13.97 2.25
CA GLY A 60 -7.09 13.30 3.45
C GLY A 60 -7.25 11.79 3.31
N LEU A 61 -6.59 11.17 2.32
CA LEU A 61 -6.62 9.71 2.16
C LEU A 61 -6.07 9.06 3.43
N SER A 62 -6.85 8.17 4.04
CA SER A 62 -6.41 7.31 5.14
C SER A 62 -6.94 5.91 4.85
N HIS A 63 -6.07 5.05 4.33
CA HIS A 63 -6.46 3.70 3.94
C HIS A 63 -5.39 2.69 4.36
N THR A 64 -5.82 1.55 4.88
CA THR A 64 -4.91 0.46 5.24
C THR A 64 -5.05 -0.66 4.23
N ILE A 65 -3.97 -0.96 3.52
CA ILE A 65 -3.90 -2.06 2.57
C ILE A 65 -3.36 -3.28 3.29
N HIS A 66 -4.11 -4.38 3.21
CA HIS A 66 -3.68 -5.70 3.65
C HIS A 66 -3.18 -6.50 2.45
N ILE A 67 -1.91 -6.87 2.48
CA ILE A 67 -1.28 -7.71 1.46
C ILE A 67 -1.03 -9.08 2.11
N PRO A 68 -1.85 -10.10 1.81
CA PRO A 68 -1.58 -11.44 2.29
C PRO A 68 -0.30 -11.96 1.61
N LEU A 69 0.73 -12.24 2.42
CA LEU A 69 1.87 -13.05 1.98
C LEU A 69 1.36 -14.49 2.01
N ALA A 70 0.74 -14.93 0.92
CA ALA A 70 0.46 -16.35 0.77
C ALA A 70 1.79 -17.10 1.00
N PRO A 71 1.83 -18.18 1.81
CA PRO A 71 2.94 -19.09 1.69
C PRO A 71 2.92 -19.52 0.22
N THR A 72 3.98 -19.23 -0.52
CA THR A 72 4.25 -19.91 -1.78
C THR A 72 4.26 -21.38 -1.43
N MET A 73 3.12 -22.06 -1.59
CA MET A 73 3.05 -23.51 -1.46
C MET A 73 3.87 -24.05 -2.63
N PRO A 74 5.03 -24.70 -2.39
CA PRO A 74 5.64 -25.52 -3.43
C PRO A 74 4.86 -26.84 -3.39
N GLY A 75 3.90 -27.04 -4.30
CA GLY A 75 3.17 -28.30 -4.30
C GLY A 75 2.04 -28.36 -5.31
N GLY A 76 2.37 -28.88 -6.49
CA GLY A 76 1.41 -29.32 -7.50
C GLY A 76 2.17 -30.05 -8.60
N ASP A 77 2.56 -31.28 -8.28
CA ASP A 77 3.02 -32.33 -9.21
C ASP A 77 1.94 -32.61 -10.27
#